data_AF-A0ABD5I923-F1
#
_entry.id   AF-A0ABD5I923-F1
#
_cell.length_a   1.000
_cell.length_b   1.000
_cell.length_c   1.000
_cell.angle_alpha   90.00
_cell.angle_beta   90.00
_cell.angle_gamma   90.00
#
_symmetry.space_group_name_H-M   'P 1'
#
loop_
_entity.id
_entity.type
_entity.pdbx_description
1 polymer ?
#
loop_
_entity_poly.entity_id
_entity_poly.type
_entity_poly.pdbx_seq_one_letter_code
_entity_poly.pdbx_strand_id
1 'polypeptide(L)'
;MNRILTISIALILVFSFSSAAYAHYHIGYSHDSTVEYINTDWMSSIRDDIRLNELSIPGTHDTMSNGYGGDIAQTQSLTLQNQLSTGIRFLDIRCRYTEGSFAIHHGPIFLHTMFGDVLNTAAKFLKNHPNEVILMRVKQEHSEVSDDLFNQTLRKYMDRYPGYFFDSQNRTNTNPTLKEMRGKIVLMMNVGGSNIGLNYPHDFNIQDDYHLSTNWDLYDKWSKVKKQLNEANTSYNRGSKIKFINYLSGSGGSFPYFVASGHSSPGTSAPRLATGLTTPGWSNSYPDFPRVDCFIGICTIAFEGTNILTTNYLENNNLNYTGIIVADFPGQGLIKNVIQANNHLLKSDKVTNGVYKIVSAINNTAVVDFSVSDQNVVLWQDHNGENQKWEFKYDENKHAYQIKSLLDPNVVLAWNNYKGSTNVFGTPNQQKEEHYWILDKVSDDHYIIKNKLDPNLVLDVDRGDPNNGTNIKVNRQHNLNSVDIPAQKFKLNKIS
;
A
#
# COMPACT_ATOMS: atom_id res chain seq x y z
N MET A 1 73.69 47.05 -1.04
CA MET A 1 73.24 46.18 -2.15
C MET A 1 73.27 44.75 -1.67
N ASN A 2 72.32 43.94 -2.15
CA ASN A 2 72.07 42.51 -1.89
C ASN A 2 71.29 42.14 -0.64
N ARG A 3 69.97 42.06 -0.86
CA ARG A 3 68.93 41.40 -0.08
C ARG A 3 69.23 39.89 0.00
N ILE A 4 69.18 39.34 1.21
CA ILE A 4 69.03 37.90 1.43
C ILE A 4 67.52 37.65 1.58
N LEU A 5 66.94 36.99 0.57
CA LEU A 5 65.56 36.51 0.59
C LEU A 5 65.52 35.25 1.46
N THR A 6 65.10 35.38 2.71
CA THR A 6 64.78 34.24 3.57
C THR A 6 63.38 33.77 3.23
N ILE A 7 63.29 32.61 2.57
CA ILE A 7 62.03 31.92 2.32
C ILE A 7 61.56 31.34 3.66
N SER A 8 60.55 31.97 4.27
CA SER A 8 59.82 31.39 5.39
C SER A 8 58.98 30.23 4.87
N ILE A 9 59.40 29.00 5.18
CA ILE A 9 58.58 27.80 5.07
C ILE A 9 57.43 27.99 6.07
N ALA A 10 56.26 28.41 5.58
CA ALA A 10 55.02 28.31 6.34
C ALA A 10 54.71 26.82 6.48
N LEU A 11 55.00 26.25 7.64
CA LEU A 11 54.54 24.93 8.04
C LEU A 11 53.01 25.00 8.11
N ILE A 12 52.32 24.60 7.04
CA ILE A 12 50.88 24.36 7.08
C ILE A 12 50.70 23.14 7.98
N LEU A 13 50.41 23.40 9.24
CA LEU A 13 49.83 22.44 10.17
C LEU A 13 48.47 22.05 9.57
N VAL A 14 48.46 20.96 8.81
CA VAL A 14 47.24 20.21 8.52
C VAL A 14 46.78 19.69 9.86
N PHE A 15 45.89 20.43 10.53
CA PHE A 15 45.08 19.85 11.58
C PHE A 15 44.29 18.72 10.93
N SER A 16 44.75 17.49 11.14
CA SER A 16 43.92 16.30 11.01
C SER A 16 42.82 16.43 12.06
N PHE A 17 41.77 17.18 11.73
CA PHE A 17 40.50 17.01 12.39
C PHE A 17 40.07 15.60 12.04
N SER A 18 40.33 14.66 12.96
CA SER A 18 39.57 13.44 13.05
C SER A 18 38.11 13.86 13.21
N SER A 19 37.38 13.96 12.11
CA SER A 19 35.94 14.11 12.14
C SER A 19 35.41 12.94 12.95
N ALA A 20 34.80 13.23 14.10
CA ALA A 20 34.03 12.23 14.80
C ALA A 20 33.03 11.69 13.78
N ALA A 21 33.06 10.40 13.50
CA ALA A 21 32.08 9.75 12.65
C ALA A 21 30.69 9.98 13.28
N TYR A 22 29.93 10.92 12.73
CA TYR A 22 28.58 11.16 13.19
C TYR A 22 27.72 9.98 12.75
N ALA A 23 27.16 9.27 13.72
CA ALA A 23 26.19 8.21 13.46
C ALA A 23 25.03 8.80 12.63
N HIS A 24 24.72 8.18 11.50
CA HIS A 24 23.62 8.59 10.65
C HIS A 24 22.56 7.50 10.64
N TYR A 25 21.49 7.73 11.40
CA TYR A 25 20.32 6.85 11.42
C TYR A 25 19.21 7.46 10.56
N HIS A 26 18.60 6.63 9.71
CA HIS A 26 17.42 7.02 8.93
C HIS A 26 16.45 5.86 8.79
N ILE A 27 15.16 6.11 9.02
CA ILE A 27 14.10 5.08 9.00
C ILE A 27 13.91 4.41 7.62
N GLY A 28 14.49 4.98 6.56
CA GLY A 28 14.43 4.43 5.20
C GLY A 28 15.34 3.22 4.96
N TYR A 29 16.35 3.01 5.80
CA TYR A 29 17.35 1.93 5.66
C TYR A 29 17.49 1.16 6.97
N SER A 30 17.58 -0.16 6.91
CA SER A 30 17.92 -0.97 8.09
C SER A 30 18.70 -2.21 7.69
N HIS A 31 19.86 -2.39 8.33
CA HIS A 31 20.67 -3.58 8.22
C HIS A 31 20.54 -4.49 9.45
N ASP A 32 19.62 -4.17 10.36
CA ASP A 32 19.42 -4.92 11.58
C ASP A 32 18.73 -6.25 11.28
N SER A 33 19.07 -7.28 12.07
CA SER A 33 18.45 -8.60 11.96
C SER A 33 17.11 -8.70 12.73
N THR A 34 16.78 -7.67 13.51
CA THR A 34 15.58 -7.60 14.35
C THR A 34 14.46 -6.80 13.69
N VAL A 35 13.22 -7.13 14.02
CA VAL A 35 12.02 -6.44 13.50
C VAL A 35 11.60 -5.34 14.46
N GLU A 36 11.66 -4.08 14.00
CA GLU A 36 11.19 -2.91 14.77
C GLU A 36 9.77 -2.46 14.37
N TYR A 37 9.26 -2.96 13.24
CA TYR A 37 7.98 -2.55 12.64
C TYR A 37 7.22 -3.78 12.15
N ILE A 38 5.93 -3.87 12.51
CA ILE A 38 5.05 -4.98 12.11
C ILE A 38 3.81 -4.42 11.42
N ASN A 39 3.50 -4.93 10.24
CA ASN A 39 2.31 -4.60 9.48
C ASN A 39 1.87 -5.79 8.60
N THR A 40 1.40 -6.84 9.26
CA THR A 40 1.10 -8.14 8.66
C THR A 40 -0.17 -8.16 7.81
N ASP A 41 -1.10 -7.21 7.97
CA ASP A 41 -2.45 -7.28 7.42
C ASP A 41 -2.88 -5.99 6.68
N TRP A 42 -1.92 -5.23 6.14
CA TRP A 42 -2.21 -3.91 5.57
C TRP A 42 -3.09 -3.95 4.32
N MET A 43 -3.11 -5.05 3.56
CA MET A 43 -3.99 -5.16 2.38
C MET A 43 -5.44 -5.48 2.78
N SER A 44 -5.70 -5.94 4.00
CA SER A 44 -7.04 -6.32 4.48
C SER A 44 -8.06 -5.16 4.45
N SER A 45 -7.57 -3.93 4.66
CA SER A 45 -8.37 -2.71 4.68
C SER A 45 -8.54 -2.08 3.29
N ILE A 46 -7.84 -2.55 2.25
CA ILE A 46 -8.00 -2.05 0.88
C ILE A 46 -9.26 -2.63 0.24
N ARG A 47 -9.95 -1.86 -0.62
CA ARG A 47 -11.15 -2.34 -1.30
C ARG A 47 -10.86 -3.52 -2.22
N ASP A 48 -11.84 -4.40 -2.34
CA ASP A 48 -11.72 -5.67 -3.07
C ASP A 48 -11.68 -5.51 -4.61
N ASP A 49 -12.23 -4.41 -5.12
CA ASP A 49 -12.31 -4.08 -6.56
C ASP A 49 -11.01 -3.48 -7.14
N ILE A 50 -10.09 -3.05 -6.28
CA ILE A 50 -8.80 -2.46 -6.67
C ILE A 50 -7.99 -3.45 -7.49
N ARG A 51 -7.43 -3.03 -8.62
CA ARG A 51 -6.62 -3.86 -9.49
C ARG A 51 -5.14 -3.77 -9.17
N LEU A 52 -4.38 -4.77 -9.62
CA LEU A 52 -2.93 -4.83 -9.44
C LEU A 52 -2.21 -3.55 -9.92
N ASN A 53 -2.64 -2.96 -11.04
CA ASN A 53 -2.06 -1.72 -11.58
C ASN A 53 -2.33 -0.45 -10.75
N GLU A 54 -3.08 -0.56 -9.66
CA GLU A 54 -3.42 0.55 -8.78
C GLU A 54 -2.71 0.44 -7.42
N LEU A 55 -2.12 -0.72 -7.11
CA LEU A 55 -1.49 -0.99 -5.82
C LEU A 55 -0.05 -0.52 -5.78
N SER A 56 0.30 0.24 -4.74
CA SER A 56 1.69 0.51 -4.36
C SER A 56 2.18 -0.59 -3.43
N ILE A 57 3.24 -1.31 -3.79
CA ILE A 57 3.65 -2.53 -3.08
C ILE A 57 5.13 -2.48 -2.72
N PRO A 58 5.50 -2.61 -1.44
CA PRO A 58 6.90 -2.74 -1.05
C PRO A 58 7.41 -4.16 -1.32
N GLY A 59 8.64 -4.23 -1.83
CA GLY A 59 9.31 -5.44 -2.27
C GLY A 59 10.78 -5.48 -1.88
N THR A 60 11.34 -6.69 -1.88
CA THR A 60 12.77 -6.92 -1.63
C THR A 60 13.47 -7.50 -2.85
N HIS A 61 14.62 -6.93 -3.20
CA HIS A 61 15.49 -7.44 -4.27
C HIS A 61 16.35 -8.58 -3.70
N ASP A 62 16.52 -9.65 -4.48
CA ASP A 62 17.20 -10.88 -4.03
C ASP A 62 16.73 -11.29 -2.63
N THR A 63 15.42 -11.48 -2.46
CA THR A 63 14.73 -11.59 -1.16
C THR A 63 15.40 -12.51 -0.14
N MET A 64 16.06 -13.58 -0.60
CA MET A 64 16.71 -14.58 0.26
C MET A 64 18.20 -14.34 0.51
N SER A 65 18.80 -13.27 -0.02
CA SER A 65 20.23 -12.97 0.14
C SER A 65 20.51 -12.25 1.46
N ASN A 66 20.48 -13.03 2.55
CA ASN A 66 20.50 -12.54 3.93
C ASN A 66 21.86 -12.63 4.66
N GLY A 67 22.97 -12.67 3.92
CA GLY A 67 24.33 -12.59 4.49
C GLY A 67 25.34 -13.55 3.86
N TYR A 68 24.88 -14.56 3.12
CA TYR A 68 25.77 -15.47 2.40
C TYR A 68 26.43 -14.76 1.21
N GLY A 69 27.75 -14.90 1.08
CA GLY A 69 28.53 -14.22 0.03
C GLY A 69 29.11 -12.86 0.43
N GLY A 70 28.87 -12.39 1.66
CA GLY A 70 29.41 -11.14 2.19
C GLY A 70 28.73 -9.89 1.64
N ASP A 71 29.27 -8.71 2.00
CA ASP A 71 28.66 -7.40 1.71
C ASP A 71 28.36 -7.15 0.23
N ILE A 72 29.07 -7.80 -0.69
CA ILE A 72 28.85 -7.66 -2.14
C ILE A 72 27.60 -8.41 -2.63
N ALA A 73 27.21 -9.49 -1.95
CA ALA A 73 26.10 -10.35 -2.34
C ALA A 73 24.87 -10.19 -1.43
N GLN A 74 25.06 -9.75 -0.18
CA GLN A 74 23.98 -9.53 0.76
C GLN A 74 23.13 -8.34 0.35
N THR A 75 21.81 -8.55 0.29
CA THR A 75 20.82 -7.51 -0.05
C THR A 75 19.75 -7.36 1.02
N GLN A 76 19.62 -8.32 1.92
CA GLN A 76 18.65 -8.31 3.01
C GLN A 76 19.31 -8.65 4.35
N SER A 77 18.74 -8.19 5.45
CA SER A 77 19.16 -8.59 6.81
C SER A 77 18.08 -9.40 7.54
N LEU A 78 16.83 -9.29 7.09
CA LEU A 78 15.69 -9.97 7.68
C LEU A 78 15.44 -11.33 7.01
N THR A 79 14.98 -12.30 7.80
CA THR A 79 14.42 -13.55 7.28
C THR A 79 13.17 -13.28 6.44
N LEU A 80 12.79 -14.20 5.54
CA LEU A 80 11.56 -14.06 4.76
C LEU A 80 10.32 -13.86 5.63
N GLN A 81 10.22 -14.58 6.75
CA GLN A 81 9.11 -14.39 7.69
C GLN A 81 9.06 -12.96 8.22
N ASN A 82 10.21 -12.42 8.63
CA ASN A 82 10.30 -11.05 9.15
C ASN A 82 10.02 -10.00 8.07
N GLN A 83 10.49 -10.20 6.83
CA GLN A 83 10.15 -9.34 5.69
C GLN A 83 8.63 -9.31 5.46
N LEU A 84 7.95 -10.47 5.46
CA LEU A 84 6.49 -10.52 5.35
C LEU A 84 5.81 -9.83 6.54
N SER A 85 6.33 -10.00 7.75
CA SER A 85 5.79 -9.35 8.95
C SER A 85 5.91 -7.82 8.94
N THR A 86 6.93 -7.25 8.31
CA THR A 86 7.09 -5.78 8.19
C THR A 86 6.18 -5.17 7.12
N GLY A 87 5.61 -5.98 6.22
CA GLY A 87 4.67 -5.53 5.19
C GLY A 87 5.14 -5.75 3.75
N ILE A 88 6.31 -6.37 3.52
CA ILE A 88 6.78 -6.75 2.18
C ILE A 88 5.77 -7.71 1.54
N ARG A 89 5.39 -7.43 0.28
CA ARG A 89 4.48 -8.30 -0.50
C ARG A 89 4.98 -8.61 -1.89
N PHE A 90 6.09 -8.03 -2.34
CA PHE A 90 6.81 -8.45 -3.56
C PHE A 90 8.13 -9.13 -3.21
N LEU A 91 8.33 -10.35 -3.73
CA LEU A 91 9.51 -11.17 -3.49
C LEU A 91 10.25 -11.42 -4.82
N ASP A 92 11.53 -11.07 -4.89
CA ASP A 92 12.42 -11.44 -6.00
C ASP A 92 13.13 -12.77 -5.68
N ILE A 93 12.60 -13.88 -6.23
CA ILE A 93 13.10 -15.23 -5.97
C ILE A 93 13.85 -15.76 -7.19
N ARG A 94 15.15 -16.00 -6.99
CA ARG A 94 16.09 -16.42 -8.03
C ARG A 94 16.47 -17.88 -7.85
N CYS A 95 15.97 -18.73 -8.75
CA CYS A 95 16.05 -20.17 -8.67
C CYS A 95 17.11 -20.73 -9.63
N ARG A 96 18.07 -21.47 -9.10
CA ARG A 96 18.93 -22.35 -9.88
C ARG A 96 18.32 -23.73 -9.95
N TYR A 97 18.18 -24.27 -11.16
CA TYR A 97 17.84 -25.68 -11.31
C TYR A 97 19.01 -26.58 -10.92
N THR A 98 18.78 -27.52 -10.00
CA THR A 98 19.74 -28.53 -9.57
C THR A 98 19.02 -29.86 -9.43
N GLU A 99 19.32 -30.81 -10.32
CA GLU A 99 18.86 -32.21 -10.23
C GLU A 99 17.35 -32.38 -9.94
N GLY A 100 16.50 -31.60 -10.61
CA GLY A 100 15.03 -31.67 -10.45
C GLY A 100 14.45 -30.83 -9.32
N SER A 101 15.28 -30.01 -8.66
CA SER A 101 14.90 -29.08 -7.60
C SER A 101 15.37 -27.65 -7.88
N PHE A 102 14.81 -26.69 -7.16
CA PHE A 102 15.23 -25.28 -7.18
C PHE A 102 15.94 -24.90 -5.89
N ALA A 103 17.22 -24.56 -6.03
CA ALA A 103 18.05 -23.96 -4.99
C ALA A 103 18.10 -22.43 -5.20
N ILE A 104 18.00 -21.65 -4.12
CA ILE A 104 17.97 -20.19 -4.22
C ILE A 104 19.38 -19.61 -4.28
N HIS A 105 19.63 -18.72 -5.24
CA HIS A 105 20.96 -18.23 -5.56
C HIS A 105 21.03 -16.71 -5.78
N HIS A 106 22.21 -16.16 -5.60
CA HIS A 106 22.63 -14.85 -6.11
C HIS A 106 23.83 -15.08 -7.05
N GLY A 107 23.61 -15.07 -8.37
CA GLY A 107 24.61 -15.54 -9.32
C GLY A 107 25.09 -16.96 -8.98
N PRO A 108 26.41 -17.20 -8.85
CA PRO A 108 26.94 -18.51 -8.49
C PRO A 108 26.78 -18.89 -7.01
N ILE A 109 26.33 -17.96 -6.16
CA ILE A 109 26.33 -18.13 -4.70
C ILE A 109 25.03 -18.81 -4.28
N PHE A 110 25.14 -20.00 -3.69
CA PHE A 110 24.01 -20.66 -3.05
C PHE A 110 23.67 -19.98 -1.72
N LEU A 111 22.41 -19.59 -1.54
CA LEU A 111 21.94 -18.83 -0.37
C LEU A 111 21.41 -19.73 0.76
N HIS A 112 21.85 -21.00 0.79
CA HIS A 112 21.49 -21.98 1.82
C HIS A 112 19.98 -22.16 2.03
N THR A 113 19.20 -21.98 0.97
CA THR A 113 17.72 -22.05 0.98
C THR A 113 17.23 -22.73 -0.28
N MET A 114 16.19 -23.56 -0.16
CA MET A 114 15.51 -24.17 -1.30
C MET A 114 14.19 -23.46 -1.58
N PHE A 115 13.70 -23.52 -2.83
CA PHE A 115 12.42 -22.90 -3.20
C PHE A 115 11.23 -23.46 -2.41
N GLY A 116 11.32 -24.72 -1.97
CA GLY A 116 10.31 -25.33 -1.09
C GLY A 116 10.16 -24.61 0.25
N ASP A 117 11.25 -24.11 0.82
CA ASP A 117 11.25 -23.38 2.10
C ASP A 117 10.61 -22.00 1.94
N VAL A 118 10.85 -21.35 0.81
CA VAL A 118 10.20 -20.09 0.42
C VAL A 118 8.70 -20.27 0.33
N LEU A 119 8.24 -21.29 -0.42
CA LEU A 119 6.82 -21.58 -0.57
C LEU A 119 6.14 -21.96 0.75
N ASN A 120 6.82 -22.74 1.61
CA ASN A 120 6.29 -23.10 2.92
C ASN A 120 6.05 -21.85 3.78
N THR A 121 7.03 -20.93 3.79
CA THR A 121 6.92 -19.67 4.54
C THR A 121 5.81 -18.78 3.98
N ALA A 122 5.74 -18.61 2.65
CA ALA A 122 4.72 -17.82 1.98
C ALA A 122 3.31 -18.39 2.20
N ALA A 123 3.12 -19.70 2.03
CA ALA A 123 1.84 -20.36 2.24
C ALA A 123 1.38 -20.29 3.72
N LYS A 124 2.32 -20.45 4.67
CA LYS A 124 2.03 -20.28 6.10
C LYS A 124 1.60 -18.84 6.42
N PHE A 125 2.27 -17.85 5.84
CA PHE A 125 1.89 -16.45 5.99
C PHE A 125 0.47 -16.20 5.46
N LEU A 126 0.18 -16.59 4.21
CA LEU A 126 -1.14 -16.41 3.60
C LEU A 126 -2.25 -17.21 4.31
N LYS A 127 -1.92 -18.36 4.92
CA LYS A 127 -2.86 -19.10 5.78
C LYS A 127 -3.28 -18.29 7.01
N ASN A 128 -2.33 -17.59 7.63
CA ASN A 128 -2.57 -16.79 8.83
C ASN A 128 -3.15 -15.40 8.50
N HIS A 129 -2.87 -14.90 7.29
CA HIS A 129 -3.27 -13.58 6.80
C HIS A 129 -4.00 -13.71 5.45
N PRO A 130 -5.22 -14.30 5.41
CA PRO A 130 -5.89 -14.70 4.17
C PRO A 130 -6.34 -13.52 3.29
N ASN A 131 -6.30 -12.30 3.83
CA ASN A 131 -6.60 -11.09 3.05
C ASN A 131 -5.38 -10.50 2.35
N GLU A 132 -4.17 -11.02 2.60
CA GLU A 132 -2.94 -10.54 1.98
C GLU A 132 -2.67 -11.25 0.65
N VAL A 133 -1.75 -10.70 -0.13
CA VAL A 133 -1.32 -11.21 -1.43
C VAL A 133 0.20 -11.21 -1.48
N ILE A 134 0.80 -12.28 -2.01
CA ILE A 134 2.24 -12.28 -2.28
C ILE A 134 2.46 -12.25 -3.79
N LEU A 135 3.14 -11.21 -4.29
CA LEU A 135 3.73 -11.21 -5.62
C LEU A 135 5.10 -11.88 -5.54
N MET A 136 5.34 -12.90 -6.36
CA MET A 136 6.60 -13.64 -6.34
C MET A 136 7.17 -13.70 -7.75
N ARG A 137 8.21 -12.91 -8.00
CA ARG A 137 9.02 -13.06 -9.21
C ARG A 137 9.82 -14.35 -9.11
N VAL A 138 9.75 -15.17 -10.15
CA VAL A 138 10.55 -16.39 -10.28
C VAL A 138 11.43 -16.25 -11.52
N LYS A 139 12.74 -16.19 -11.28
CA LYS A 139 13.78 -16.07 -12.31
C LYS A 139 14.67 -17.32 -12.31
N GLN A 140 15.06 -17.79 -13.49
CA GLN A 140 16.14 -18.77 -13.61
C GLN A 140 17.51 -18.10 -13.37
N GLU A 141 18.27 -18.61 -12.41
CA GLU A 141 19.54 -18.08 -11.94
C GLU A 141 20.64 -19.14 -12.07
N HIS A 142 21.73 -18.83 -12.75
CA HIS A 142 22.93 -19.66 -12.78
C HIS A 142 22.69 -21.15 -13.15
N SER A 143 21.73 -21.39 -14.05
CA SER A 143 21.51 -22.65 -14.75
C SER A 143 21.08 -22.39 -16.20
N GLU A 144 21.29 -23.37 -17.07
CA GLU A 144 21.01 -23.30 -18.50
C GLU A 144 19.97 -24.35 -18.95
N VAL A 145 19.08 -24.76 -18.03
CA VAL A 145 18.00 -25.68 -18.41
C VAL A 145 16.98 -24.95 -19.28
N SER A 146 16.32 -25.70 -20.17
CA SER A 146 15.28 -25.13 -21.02
C SER A 146 14.13 -24.54 -20.18
N ASP A 147 13.50 -23.50 -20.71
CA ASP A 147 12.32 -22.89 -20.10
C ASP A 147 11.21 -23.93 -19.85
N ASP A 148 11.05 -24.90 -20.74
CA ASP A 148 10.07 -25.99 -20.58
C ASP A 148 10.38 -26.86 -19.35
N LEU A 149 11.64 -27.25 -19.14
CA LEU A 149 12.04 -28.05 -17.97
C LEU A 149 11.90 -27.23 -16.68
N PHE A 150 12.27 -25.94 -16.72
CA PHE A 150 12.09 -25.04 -15.60
C PHE A 150 10.60 -24.90 -15.23
N ASN A 151 9.73 -24.64 -16.22
CA ASN A 151 8.29 -24.52 -16.02
C ASN A 151 7.66 -25.83 -15.51
N GLN A 152 8.04 -26.99 -16.05
CA GLN A 152 7.59 -28.30 -15.55
C GLN A 152 8.00 -28.52 -14.10
N THR A 153 9.22 -28.13 -13.73
CA THR A 153 9.72 -28.23 -12.36
C THR A 153 8.94 -27.33 -11.42
N LEU A 154 8.67 -26.08 -11.83
CA LEU A 154 7.85 -25.15 -11.06
C LEU A 154 6.44 -25.70 -10.80
N ARG A 155 5.80 -26.32 -11.81
CA ARG A 155 4.47 -26.95 -11.63
C ARG A 155 4.47 -28.01 -10.54
N LYS A 156 5.51 -28.85 -10.46
CA LYS A 156 5.65 -29.84 -9.36
C LYS A 156 5.72 -29.18 -7.98
N TYR A 157 6.30 -27.98 -7.87
CA TYR A 157 6.22 -27.21 -6.64
C TYR A 157 4.81 -26.71 -6.39
N MET A 158 4.13 -26.18 -7.41
CA MET A 158 2.78 -25.64 -7.29
C MET A 158 1.74 -26.69 -6.89
N ASP A 159 1.84 -27.90 -7.44
CA ASP A 159 0.92 -29.01 -7.17
C ASP A 159 0.91 -29.44 -5.69
N ARG A 160 1.98 -29.12 -4.94
CA ARG A 160 2.08 -29.37 -3.50
C ARG A 160 1.35 -28.34 -2.63
N TYR A 161 0.93 -27.21 -3.20
CA TYR A 161 0.21 -26.15 -2.51
C TYR A 161 -1.09 -25.81 -3.28
N PRO A 162 -2.05 -26.74 -3.39
CA PRO A 162 -3.29 -26.51 -4.11
C PRO A 162 -4.06 -25.32 -3.51
N GLY A 163 -4.54 -24.43 -4.39
CA GLY A 163 -5.32 -23.24 -4.00
C GLY A 163 -4.51 -21.99 -3.65
N TYR A 164 -3.19 -22.09 -3.50
CA TYR A 164 -2.34 -20.94 -3.15
C TYR A 164 -1.84 -20.13 -4.33
N PHE A 165 -2.08 -20.53 -5.58
CA PHE A 165 -1.59 -19.80 -6.75
C PHE A 165 -2.72 -19.17 -7.55
N PHE A 166 -2.55 -17.90 -7.92
CA PHE A 166 -3.42 -17.19 -8.84
C PHE A 166 -3.07 -17.55 -10.30
N ASP A 167 -4.10 -17.80 -11.12
CA ASP A 167 -4.02 -18.01 -12.58
C ASP A 167 -2.91 -18.98 -13.01
N SER A 168 -2.96 -20.21 -12.48
CA SER A 168 -1.89 -21.20 -12.57
C SER A 168 -1.84 -22.01 -13.87
N GLN A 169 -2.81 -21.80 -14.77
CA GLN A 169 -2.98 -22.68 -15.94
C GLN A 169 -3.06 -21.97 -17.28
N ASN A 170 -3.62 -20.76 -17.38
CA ASN A 170 -4.02 -20.21 -18.69
C ASN A 170 -3.73 -18.72 -18.87
N ARG A 171 -3.19 -18.01 -17.88
CA ARG A 171 -2.92 -16.56 -17.93
C ARG A 171 -4.11 -15.76 -18.50
N THR A 172 -5.29 -16.03 -17.96
CA THR A 172 -6.55 -15.42 -18.39
C THR A 172 -6.71 -13.97 -17.92
N ASN A 173 -6.03 -13.56 -16.85
CA ASN A 173 -6.19 -12.23 -16.27
C ASN A 173 -4.83 -11.65 -15.86
N THR A 174 -4.33 -10.72 -16.66
CA THR A 174 -3.04 -10.04 -16.42
C THR A 174 -3.15 -8.79 -15.53
N ASN A 175 -4.36 -8.43 -15.09
CA ASN A 175 -4.58 -7.31 -14.19
C ASN A 175 -5.72 -7.61 -13.19
N PRO A 176 -5.53 -8.63 -12.34
CA PRO A 176 -6.56 -9.07 -11.40
C PRO A 176 -6.92 -8.02 -10.37
N THR A 177 -8.14 -8.14 -9.87
CA THR A 177 -8.61 -7.43 -8.67
C THR A 177 -7.96 -8.01 -7.41
N LEU A 178 -7.91 -7.21 -6.35
CA LEU A 178 -7.38 -7.63 -5.06
C LEU A 178 -8.17 -8.85 -4.55
N LYS A 179 -9.50 -8.84 -4.70
CA LYS A 179 -10.37 -9.98 -4.35
C LYS A 179 -9.94 -11.30 -4.99
N GLU A 180 -9.56 -11.28 -6.27
CA GLU A 180 -9.12 -12.49 -6.99
C GLU A 180 -7.77 -13.01 -6.47
N MET A 181 -6.92 -12.09 -5.99
CA MET A 181 -5.57 -12.37 -5.51
C MET A 181 -5.49 -12.72 -4.01
N ARG A 182 -6.44 -12.29 -3.17
CA ARG A 182 -6.39 -12.52 -1.71
C ARG A 182 -6.15 -13.99 -1.36
N GLY A 183 -5.23 -14.23 -0.44
CA GLY A 183 -4.83 -15.55 0.03
C GLY A 183 -3.95 -16.32 -0.95
N LYS A 184 -3.48 -15.68 -2.04
CA LYS A 184 -2.71 -16.33 -3.10
C LYS A 184 -1.35 -15.69 -3.34
N ILE A 185 -0.48 -16.50 -3.90
CA ILE A 185 0.76 -16.14 -4.55
C ILE A 185 0.45 -15.86 -6.03
N VAL A 186 0.75 -14.65 -6.48
CA VAL A 186 0.73 -14.26 -7.89
C VAL A 186 2.15 -14.40 -8.41
N LEU A 187 2.38 -15.43 -9.22
CA LEU A 187 3.69 -15.66 -9.82
C LEU A 187 3.95 -14.64 -10.94
N MET A 188 5.17 -14.10 -10.96
CA MET A 188 5.66 -13.20 -12.00
C MET A 188 6.83 -13.89 -12.70
N MET A 189 6.53 -14.51 -13.83
CA MET A 189 7.43 -15.41 -14.54
C MET A 189 8.48 -14.61 -15.31
N ASN A 190 9.75 -14.86 -14.99
CA ASN A 190 10.92 -14.34 -15.69
C ASN A 190 11.65 -15.49 -16.42
N VAL A 191 10.88 -16.28 -17.17
CA VAL A 191 11.31 -17.35 -18.09
C VAL A 191 10.30 -17.40 -19.24
N GLY A 192 10.70 -17.92 -20.40
CA GLY A 192 9.81 -18.06 -21.56
C GLY A 192 8.77 -19.18 -21.40
N GLY A 193 7.82 -19.24 -22.35
CA GLY A 193 6.90 -20.37 -22.50
C GLY A 193 5.87 -20.59 -21.38
N SER A 194 5.81 -19.73 -20.36
CA SER A 194 4.90 -19.91 -19.23
C SER A 194 3.54 -19.24 -19.44
N ASN A 195 2.48 -19.99 -19.14
CA ASN A 195 1.11 -19.50 -19.04
C ASN A 195 0.64 -19.37 -17.57
N ILE A 196 1.59 -19.30 -16.64
CA ILE A 196 1.36 -19.18 -15.20
C ILE A 196 1.46 -17.71 -14.80
N GLY A 197 0.45 -17.20 -14.10
CA GLY A 197 0.48 -15.87 -13.50
C GLY A 197 0.75 -14.75 -14.51
N LEU A 198 1.69 -13.87 -14.16
CA LEU A 198 2.05 -12.69 -14.94
C LEU A 198 3.38 -12.88 -15.65
N ASN A 199 3.54 -12.25 -16.81
CA ASN A 199 4.84 -12.19 -17.49
C ASN A 199 5.60 -10.97 -16.97
N TYR A 200 6.58 -11.21 -16.11
CA TYR A 200 7.32 -10.17 -15.40
C TYR A 200 7.87 -9.06 -16.32
N PRO A 201 8.66 -9.37 -17.39
CA PRO A 201 9.25 -8.30 -18.19
C PRO A 201 8.26 -7.61 -19.13
N HIS A 202 7.21 -8.28 -19.59
CA HIS A 202 6.31 -7.74 -20.61
C HIS A 202 5.04 -7.09 -20.07
N ASP A 203 4.60 -7.46 -18.86
CA ASP A 203 3.40 -6.87 -18.27
C ASP A 203 3.68 -5.55 -17.52
N PHE A 204 4.94 -5.13 -17.38
CA PHE A 204 5.36 -4.05 -16.50
C PHE A 204 6.30 -3.05 -17.19
N ASN A 205 6.19 -1.78 -16.82
CA ASN A 205 7.21 -0.77 -17.08
C ASN A 205 8.22 -0.81 -15.90
N ILE A 206 9.48 -1.15 -16.20
CA ILE A 206 10.50 -1.49 -15.20
C ILE A 206 11.69 -0.56 -15.30
N GLN A 207 12.08 0.05 -14.18
CA GLN A 207 13.41 0.63 -13.98
C GLN A 207 14.25 -0.35 -13.16
N ASP A 208 15.30 -0.90 -13.77
CA ASP A 208 16.22 -1.87 -13.15
C ASP A 208 17.68 -1.62 -13.58
N ASP A 209 18.08 -0.35 -13.67
CA ASP A 209 19.46 0.01 -14.00
C ASP A 209 20.34 -0.16 -12.76
N TYR A 210 20.75 -1.39 -12.47
CA TYR A 210 21.41 -1.77 -11.22
C TYR A 210 22.92 -1.53 -11.22
N HIS A 211 23.56 -1.37 -12.38
CA HIS A 211 25.02 -1.37 -12.47
C HIS A 211 25.61 0.01 -12.16
N LEU A 212 26.48 0.06 -11.15
CA LEU A 212 27.35 1.19 -10.86
C LEU A 212 28.79 0.78 -11.16
N SER A 213 29.55 1.62 -11.87
CA SER A 213 31.00 1.46 -12.02
C SER A 213 31.76 1.97 -10.80
N THR A 214 31.25 3.00 -10.13
CA THR A 214 31.79 3.55 -8.87
C THR A 214 30.68 4.12 -7.97
N ASN A 215 31.03 4.50 -6.74
CA ASN A 215 30.11 5.21 -5.83
C ASN A 215 29.54 6.51 -6.41
N TRP A 216 30.25 7.18 -7.34
CA TRP A 216 29.79 8.44 -7.94
C TRP A 216 28.60 8.28 -8.90
N ASP A 217 28.34 7.05 -9.35
CA ASP A 217 27.17 6.74 -10.21
C ASP A 217 25.86 6.68 -9.41
N LEU A 218 25.93 6.73 -8.06
CA LEU A 218 24.76 6.66 -7.19
C LEU A 218 23.71 7.74 -7.50
N TYR A 219 24.15 8.96 -7.84
CA TYR A 219 23.21 10.03 -8.16
C TYR A 219 22.46 9.78 -9.48
N ASP A 220 23.12 9.15 -10.46
CA ASP A 220 22.48 8.78 -11.73
C ASP A 220 21.47 7.66 -11.52
N LYS A 221 21.79 6.68 -10.66
CA LYS A 221 20.82 5.68 -10.19
C LYS A 221 19.61 6.36 -9.54
N TRP A 222 19.84 7.25 -8.59
CA TRP A 222 18.77 8.00 -7.92
C TRP A 222 17.92 8.79 -8.93
N SER A 223 18.53 9.45 -9.90
CA SER A 223 17.81 10.21 -10.93
C SER A 223 16.84 9.32 -11.73
N LYS A 224 17.23 8.08 -12.03
CA LYS A 224 16.37 7.08 -12.71
C LYS A 224 15.24 6.59 -11.79
N VAL A 225 15.54 6.33 -10.51
CA VAL A 225 14.52 6.00 -9.49
C VAL A 225 13.47 7.11 -9.37
N LYS A 226 13.91 8.36 -9.20
CA LYS A 226 13.06 9.54 -9.05
C LYS A 226 12.21 9.76 -10.31
N LYS A 227 12.78 9.56 -11.50
CA LYS A 227 12.03 9.62 -12.77
C LYS A 227 10.92 8.57 -12.81
N GLN A 228 11.21 7.32 -12.46
CA GLN A 228 10.23 6.24 -12.47
C GLN A 228 9.09 6.46 -11.46
N LEU A 229 9.38 7.00 -10.27
CA LEU A 229 8.35 7.41 -9.29
C LEU A 229 7.40 8.45 -9.87
N ASN A 230 7.95 9.49 -10.52
CA ASN A 230 7.16 10.55 -11.14
C ASN A 230 6.33 10.02 -12.32
N GLU A 231 6.91 9.14 -13.13
CA GLU A 231 6.23 8.53 -14.27
C GLU A 231 5.06 7.64 -13.81
N ALA A 232 5.29 6.80 -12.80
CA ALA A 232 4.24 5.95 -12.21
C ALA A 232 3.07 6.79 -11.69
N ASN A 233 3.34 7.78 -10.82
CA ASN A 233 2.30 8.63 -10.23
C ASN A 233 1.56 9.45 -11.30
N THR A 234 2.28 10.03 -12.27
CA THR A 234 1.67 10.79 -13.36
C THR A 234 0.80 9.91 -14.26
N SER A 235 1.27 8.70 -14.59
CA SER A 235 0.54 7.72 -15.40
C SER A 235 -0.74 7.29 -14.70
N TYR A 236 -0.67 6.99 -13.40
CA TYR A 236 -1.83 6.64 -12.57
C TYR A 236 -2.86 7.77 -12.51
N ASN A 237 -2.44 9.01 -12.22
CA ASN A 237 -3.33 10.17 -12.15
C ASN A 237 -4.01 10.50 -13.50
N ARG A 238 -3.47 10.00 -14.62
CA ARG A 238 -4.09 10.10 -15.95
C ARG A 238 -5.03 8.93 -16.29
N GLY A 239 -5.26 8.01 -15.35
CA GLY A 239 -6.14 6.85 -15.55
C GLY A 239 -5.51 5.72 -16.37
N SER A 240 -4.17 5.70 -16.51
CA SER A 240 -3.46 4.64 -17.22
C SER A 240 -3.54 3.29 -16.48
N LYS A 241 -3.49 2.18 -17.24
CA LYS A 241 -3.50 0.82 -16.70
C LYS A 241 -2.11 0.17 -16.60
N ILE A 242 -1.06 0.95 -16.78
CA ILE A 242 0.34 0.46 -16.76
C ILE A 242 0.73 0.09 -15.33
N LYS A 243 1.31 -1.10 -15.18
CA LYS A 243 1.93 -1.55 -13.92
C LYS A 243 3.40 -1.13 -13.93
N PHE A 244 3.88 -0.59 -12.82
CA PHE A 244 5.26 -0.09 -12.71
C PHE A 244 6.05 -0.90 -11.68
N ILE A 245 7.33 -1.12 -11.96
CA ILE A 245 8.31 -1.62 -11.00
C ILE A 245 9.52 -0.68 -11.01
N ASN A 246 10.04 -0.38 -9.83
CA ASN A 246 11.18 0.51 -9.64
C ASN A 246 12.16 -0.11 -8.66
N TYR A 247 13.30 -0.59 -9.16
CA TYR A 247 14.37 -1.14 -8.35
C TYR A 247 15.25 0.00 -7.82
N LEU A 248 15.32 0.09 -6.49
CA LEU A 248 16.20 0.99 -5.77
C LEU A 248 17.62 0.41 -5.65
N SER A 249 17.74 -0.91 -5.78
CA SER A 249 18.97 -1.69 -5.65
C SER A 249 20.01 -1.36 -6.73
N GLY A 250 21.27 -1.63 -6.39
CA GLY A 250 22.39 -1.49 -7.32
C GLY A 250 23.67 -2.12 -6.78
N SER A 251 24.59 -2.47 -7.68
CA SER A 251 25.85 -3.14 -7.38
C SER A 251 26.87 -2.98 -8.51
N GLY A 252 28.04 -3.62 -8.40
CA GLY A 252 29.14 -3.54 -9.35
C GLY A 252 30.38 -2.99 -8.67
N GLY A 253 30.74 -1.75 -8.95
CA GLY A 253 31.77 -0.99 -8.25
C GLY A 253 31.31 -0.31 -6.95
N SER A 254 30.11 -0.64 -6.49
CA SER A 254 29.51 -0.15 -5.23
C SER A 254 28.85 -1.32 -4.49
N PHE A 255 28.83 -1.25 -3.16
CA PHE A 255 28.13 -2.26 -2.34
C PHE A 255 26.62 -1.99 -2.29
N PRO A 256 25.76 -3.03 -2.25
CA PRO A 256 24.31 -2.88 -2.07
C PRO A 256 23.91 -2.00 -0.89
N TYR A 257 24.56 -2.18 0.27
CA TYR A 257 24.30 -1.34 1.44
C TYR A 257 24.60 0.15 1.16
N PHE A 258 25.67 0.44 0.41
CA PHE A 258 26.05 1.80 0.04
C PHE A 258 25.01 2.42 -0.91
N VAL A 259 24.52 1.66 -1.89
CA VAL A 259 23.46 2.15 -2.79
C VAL A 259 22.18 2.45 -2.01
N ALA A 260 21.80 1.59 -1.07
CA ALA A 260 20.58 1.76 -0.26
C ALA A 260 20.67 2.94 0.73
N SER A 261 21.86 3.21 1.30
CA SER A 261 22.02 4.15 2.43
C SER A 261 22.96 5.35 2.20
N GLY A 262 23.95 5.24 1.32
CA GLY A 262 25.08 6.18 1.23
C GLY A 262 26.10 6.04 2.37
N HIS A 263 25.96 5.03 3.23
CA HIS A 263 26.81 4.80 4.39
C HIS A 263 28.15 4.19 4.00
N SER A 264 29.21 4.57 4.73
CA SER A 264 30.57 4.03 4.55
C SER A 264 30.72 2.56 4.96
N SER A 265 29.80 2.03 5.77
CA SER A 265 29.75 0.63 6.21
C SER A 265 28.29 0.18 6.35
N PRO A 266 27.98 -1.13 6.43
CA PRO A 266 26.60 -1.62 6.33
C PRO A 266 25.71 -1.27 7.53
N GLY A 267 26.25 -0.85 8.67
CA GLY A 267 25.46 -0.61 9.88
C GLY A 267 24.32 0.40 9.69
N THR A 268 23.16 0.14 10.32
CA THR A 268 21.97 1.01 10.26
C THR A 268 22.26 2.47 10.64
N SER A 269 23.21 2.68 11.56
CA SER A 269 23.61 4.00 12.05
C SER A 269 25.01 4.43 11.58
N ALA A 270 25.57 3.77 10.55
CA ALA A 270 26.89 4.08 10.03
C ALA A 270 26.94 5.51 9.43
N PRO A 271 28.10 6.20 9.48
CA PRO A 271 28.22 7.54 8.92
C PRO A 271 28.12 7.50 7.39
N ARG A 272 27.52 8.55 6.81
CA ARG A 272 27.54 8.80 5.36
C ARG A 272 28.96 9.00 4.85
N LEU A 273 29.21 8.60 3.61
CA LEU A 273 30.47 8.91 2.92
C LEU A 273 30.43 10.34 2.35
N ALA A 274 31.51 11.11 2.53
CA ALA A 274 31.66 12.41 1.89
C ALA A 274 31.95 12.26 0.38
N THR A 275 31.37 13.12 -0.45
CA THR A 275 31.66 13.14 -1.91
C THR A 275 33.00 13.81 -2.25
N GLY A 276 33.57 14.56 -1.29
CA GLY A 276 34.71 15.45 -1.50
C GLY A 276 34.33 16.83 -2.06
N LEU A 277 33.06 17.06 -2.41
CA LEU A 277 32.56 18.35 -2.89
C LEU A 277 31.96 19.17 -1.74
N THR A 278 32.05 20.51 -1.84
CA THR A 278 31.49 21.43 -0.84
C THR A 278 30.64 22.53 -1.45
N THR A 279 29.65 23.03 -0.71
CA THR A 279 28.98 24.30 -1.03
C THR A 279 29.73 25.44 -0.37
N PRO A 280 29.77 26.66 -0.96
CA PRO A 280 29.08 27.05 -2.19
C PRO A 280 29.79 26.64 -3.50
N GLY A 281 31.04 26.15 -3.45
CA GLY A 281 31.86 25.89 -4.65
C GLY A 281 31.24 24.95 -5.69
N TRP A 282 30.48 23.94 -5.23
CA TRP A 282 29.79 22.95 -6.07
C TRP A 282 28.29 22.90 -5.77
N SER A 283 27.65 24.06 -5.53
CA SER A 283 26.23 24.17 -5.13
C SER A 283 25.24 23.40 -6.01
N ASN A 284 25.52 23.29 -7.31
CA ASN A 284 24.65 22.60 -8.28
C ASN A 284 24.92 21.09 -8.39
N SER A 285 25.97 20.57 -7.75
CA SER A 285 26.29 19.14 -7.79
C SER A 285 25.35 18.38 -6.85
N TYR A 286 24.79 17.28 -7.37
CA TYR A 286 23.93 16.35 -6.64
C TYR A 286 22.84 17.07 -5.79
N PRO A 287 21.89 17.79 -6.42
CA PRO A 287 20.97 18.66 -5.71
C PRO A 287 20.17 17.99 -4.59
N ASP A 288 19.85 16.69 -4.73
CA ASP A 288 19.11 15.92 -3.73
C ASP A 288 19.98 15.36 -2.57
N PHE A 289 21.31 15.37 -2.67
CA PHE A 289 22.20 14.88 -1.61
C PHE A 289 22.33 15.88 -0.43
N PRO A 290 22.46 15.43 0.82
CA PRO A 290 22.47 16.30 1.99
C PRO A 290 23.75 17.14 2.09
N ARG A 291 23.61 18.33 2.68
CA ARG A 291 24.70 19.28 2.94
C ARG A 291 24.94 19.25 4.45
N VAL A 292 26.09 18.72 4.83
CA VAL A 292 26.42 18.37 6.22
C VAL A 292 27.74 19.01 6.65
N ASP A 293 28.09 18.92 7.93
CA ASP A 293 29.36 19.39 8.49
C ASP A 293 29.71 20.84 8.09
N CYS A 294 28.72 21.73 8.19
CA CYS A 294 28.86 23.12 7.78
C CYS A 294 29.75 23.93 8.76
N PHE A 295 30.78 24.59 8.23
CA PHE A 295 31.63 25.51 8.99
C PHE A 295 31.88 26.80 8.18
N ILE A 296 31.53 27.94 8.78
CA ILE A 296 31.69 29.29 8.18
C ILE A 296 31.10 29.35 6.75
N GLY A 297 29.90 28.81 6.57
CA GLY A 297 29.18 28.81 5.28
C GLY A 297 29.70 27.82 4.23
N ILE A 298 30.71 27.00 4.56
CA ILE A 298 31.17 25.89 3.72
C ILE A 298 30.56 24.60 4.26
N CYS A 299 29.81 23.85 3.44
CA CYS A 299 29.22 22.56 3.84
C CYS A 299 29.69 21.44 2.93
N THR A 300 29.89 20.25 3.48
CA THR A 300 30.21 19.04 2.71
C THR A 300 28.96 18.48 2.06
N ILE A 301 29.05 18.09 0.78
CA ILE A 301 28.01 17.28 0.13
C ILE A 301 28.32 15.81 0.43
N ALA A 302 27.42 15.12 1.12
CA ALA A 302 27.58 13.70 1.45
C ALA A 302 26.71 12.83 0.54
N PHE A 303 27.14 11.59 0.28
CA PHE A 303 26.31 10.61 -0.42
C PHE A 303 25.05 10.28 0.40
N GLU A 304 23.94 10.07 -0.29
CA GLU A 304 22.70 9.57 0.32
C GLU A 304 22.12 8.47 -0.56
N GLY A 305 21.72 7.37 0.07
CA GLY A 305 21.26 6.18 -0.65
C GLY A 305 19.84 6.28 -1.18
N THR A 306 19.54 5.41 -2.15
CA THR A 306 18.25 5.37 -2.86
C THR A 306 17.08 5.09 -1.94
N ASN A 307 17.23 4.29 -0.88
CA ASN A 307 16.14 4.05 0.06
C ASN A 307 15.81 5.32 0.85
N ILE A 308 16.83 6.02 1.35
CA ILE A 308 16.68 7.23 2.17
C ILE A 308 16.09 8.36 1.31
N LEU A 309 16.64 8.57 0.11
CA LEU A 309 16.12 9.54 -0.84
C LEU A 309 14.68 9.23 -1.27
N THR A 310 14.36 7.97 -1.54
CA THR A 310 12.97 7.56 -1.86
C THR A 310 12.04 7.82 -0.68
N THR A 311 12.43 7.45 0.54
CA THR A 311 11.65 7.69 1.76
C THR A 311 11.29 9.16 1.91
N ASN A 312 12.31 10.03 1.84
CA ASN A 312 12.15 11.49 1.94
C ASN A 312 11.32 12.06 0.79
N TYR A 313 11.48 11.51 -0.42
CA TYR A 313 10.74 11.97 -1.58
C TYR A 313 9.24 11.67 -1.45
N LEU A 314 8.88 10.47 -0.97
CA LEU A 314 7.48 10.11 -0.73
C LEU A 314 6.83 10.98 0.35
N GLU A 315 7.54 11.27 1.45
CA GLU A 315 7.07 12.15 2.51
C GLU A 315 6.80 13.59 2.03
N ASN A 316 7.67 14.11 1.17
CA ASN A 316 7.60 15.50 0.73
C ASN A 316 6.68 15.73 -0.47
N ASN A 317 6.32 14.70 -1.23
CA ASN A 317 5.57 14.85 -2.50
C ASN A 317 4.18 14.21 -2.49
N ASN A 318 3.80 13.48 -1.43
CA ASN A 318 2.47 12.89 -1.23
C ASN A 318 1.92 12.18 -2.49
N LEU A 319 2.68 11.22 -3.01
CA LEU A 319 2.31 10.47 -4.21
C LEU A 319 1.12 9.52 -3.93
N ASN A 320 0.17 9.45 -4.85
CA ASN A 320 -0.97 8.52 -4.77
C ASN A 320 -0.62 7.12 -5.33
N TYR A 321 0.49 6.98 -6.05
CA TYR A 321 0.90 5.70 -6.61
C TYR A 321 2.40 5.67 -6.87
N THR A 322 3.04 4.59 -6.44
CA THR A 322 4.49 4.36 -6.62
C THR A 322 4.80 3.13 -7.48
N GLY A 323 3.80 2.30 -7.78
CA GLY A 323 3.99 0.97 -8.33
C GLY A 323 4.62 0.02 -7.31
N ILE A 324 5.37 -0.96 -7.79
CA ILE A 324 6.13 -1.89 -6.95
C ILE A 324 7.52 -1.29 -6.71
N ILE A 325 7.85 -1.04 -5.45
CA ILE A 325 9.17 -0.52 -5.04
C ILE A 325 10.00 -1.68 -4.51
N VAL A 326 11.13 -1.97 -5.16
CA VAL A 326 11.97 -3.13 -4.83
C VAL A 326 13.32 -2.65 -4.31
N ALA A 327 13.64 -2.99 -3.06
CA ALA A 327 14.80 -2.42 -2.36
C ALA A 327 15.71 -3.48 -1.72
N ASP A 328 16.97 -3.11 -1.55
CA ASP A 328 17.90 -3.78 -0.63
C ASP A 328 17.77 -3.13 0.74
N PHE A 329 17.72 -3.92 1.83
CA PHE A 329 17.68 -3.42 3.21
C PHE A 329 16.60 -2.33 3.49
N PRO A 330 15.33 -2.52 3.05
CA PRO A 330 14.30 -1.51 3.25
C PRO A 330 14.03 -1.28 4.74
N GLY A 331 14.20 -0.05 5.20
CA GLY A 331 13.82 0.35 6.54
C GLY A 331 12.32 0.58 6.70
N GLN A 332 11.85 0.67 7.94
CA GLN A 332 10.43 0.82 8.29
C GLN A 332 9.75 2.03 7.62
N GLY A 333 10.46 3.15 7.48
CA GLY A 333 9.95 4.37 6.85
C GLY A 333 9.66 4.16 5.37
N LEU A 334 10.58 3.51 4.63
CA LEU A 334 10.38 3.20 3.23
C LEU A 334 9.16 2.29 3.04
N ILE A 335 9.10 1.19 3.81
CA ILE A 335 7.99 0.23 3.74
C ILE A 335 6.66 0.92 4.04
N LYS A 336 6.60 1.68 5.14
CA LYS A 336 5.42 2.41 5.57
C LYS A 336 4.96 3.42 4.51
N ASN A 337 5.86 4.20 3.94
CA ASN A 337 5.50 5.25 2.98
C ASN A 337 4.95 4.65 1.68
N VAL A 338 5.51 3.53 1.21
CA VAL A 338 4.96 2.80 0.05
C VAL A 338 3.57 2.23 0.35
N ILE A 339 3.35 1.66 1.56
CA ILE A 339 2.03 1.19 1.98
C ILE A 339 1.03 2.34 2.07
N GLN A 340 1.42 3.48 2.63
CA GLN A 340 0.56 4.66 2.80
C GLN A 340 0.14 5.31 1.49
N ALA A 341 0.90 5.11 0.40
CA ALA A 341 0.48 5.51 -0.94
C ALA A 341 -0.82 4.79 -1.39
N ASN A 342 -1.32 3.78 -0.66
CA ASN A 342 -2.61 3.14 -0.91
C ASN A 342 -3.77 3.71 -0.06
N ASN A 343 -3.55 4.74 0.76
CA ASN A 343 -4.57 5.22 1.71
C ASN A 343 -5.88 5.66 1.05
N HIS A 344 -5.83 6.16 -0.19
CA HIS A 344 -7.01 6.52 -0.99
C HIS A 344 -7.78 5.30 -1.53
N LEU A 345 -7.21 4.09 -1.43
CA LEU A 345 -7.80 2.83 -1.87
C LEU A 345 -8.46 2.04 -0.74
N LEU A 346 -8.33 2.53 0.50
CA LEU A 346 -8.92 1.91 1.67
C LEU A 346 -10.45 1.80 1.53
N LYS A 347 -11.00 0.75 2.13
CA LYS A 347 -12.44 0.60 2.36
C LYS A 347 -12.89 1.86 3.09
N SER A 348 -13.72 2.63 2.40
CA SER A 348 -14.34 3.80 3.00
C SER A 348 -15.41 3.32 3.98
N ASP A 349 -15.33 3.76 5.24
CA ASP A 349 -16.46 3.65 6.18
C ASP A 349 -17.66 4.50 5.70
N LYS A 350 -17.38 5.50 4.84
CA LYS A 350 -18.43 6.26 4.14
C LYS A 350 -19.04 5.39 3.05
N VAL A 351 -20.35 5.18 3.14
CA VAL A 351 -21.20 4.76 2.02
C VAL A 351 -20.98 5.69 0.83
N THR A 352 -20.67 5.13 -0.34
CA THR A 352 -20.44 5.94 -1.56
C THR A 352 -21.71 6.70 -1.95
N ASN A 353 -21.58 7.87 -2.56
CA ASN A 353 -22.75 8.55 -3.14
C ASN A 353 -23.42 7.65 -4.20
N GLY A 354 -24.74 7.72 -4.29
CA GLY A 354 -25.53 6.92 -5.22
C GLY A 354 -26.93 6.62 -4.70
N VAL A 355 -27.66 5.79 -5.45
CA VAL A 355 -29.04 5.41 -5.13
C VAL A 355 -29.06 4.07 -4.42
N TYR A 356 -29.80 3.99 -3.31
CA TYR A 356 -29.91 2.81 -2.46
C TYR A 356 -31.36 2.48 -2.11
N LYS A 357 -31.62 1.22 -1.78
CA LYS A 357 -32.74 0.83 -0.92
C LYS A 357 -32.23 0.66 0.51
N ILE A 358 -33.01 1.14 1.48
CA ILE A 358 -32.73 0.99 2.91
C ILE A 358 -33.57 -0.20 3.40
N VAL A 359 -32.95 -1.36 3.55
CA VAL A 359 -33.61 -2.64 3.86
C VAL A 359 -33.59 -2.88 5.37
N SER A 360 -34.74 -3.19 5.98
CA SER A 360 -34.82 -3.51 7.41
C SER A 360 -34.19 -4.87 7.73
N ALA A 361 -33.38 -4.93 8.80
CA ALA A 361 -32.81 -6.18 9.29
C ALA A 361 -33.83 -7.08 10.01
N ILE A 362 -35.06 -6.62 10.29
CA ILE A 362 -36.08 -7.41 10.99
C ILE A 362 -36.47 -8.64 10.14
N ASN A 363 -36.75 -8.43 8.84
CA ASN A 363 -37.17 -9.49 7.93
C ASN A 363 -36.35 -9.56 6.64
N ASN A 364 -35.46 -8.61 6.37
CA ASN A 364 -34.66 -8.49 5.15
C ASN A 364 -35.48 -8.41 3.84
N THR A 365 -36.80 -8.20 3.92
CA THR A 365 -37.71 -8.16 2.76
C THR A 365 -38.43 -6.82 2.60
N ALA A 366 -38.51 -6.02 3.68
CA ALA A 366 -39.14 -4.72 3.66
C ALA A 366 -38.11 -3.58 3.67
N VAL A 367 -38.48 -2.47 3.05
CA VAL A 367 -37.63 -1.30 2.81
C VAL A 367 -38.30 -0.02 3.31
N VAL A 368 -37.49 1.01 3.56
CA VAL A 368 -37.97 2.36 3.88
C VAL A 368 -38.63 2.97 2.64
N ASP A 369 -39.92 3.25 2.75
CA ASP A 369 -40.83 3.68 1.68
C ASP A 369 -41.40 5.07 2.00
N PHE A 370 -41.34 5.98 1.03
CA PHE A 370 -41.89 7.33 1.12
C PHE A 370 -43.34 7.40 0.62
N SER A 371 -44.27 7.64 1.55
CA SER A 371 -45.68 7.86 1.24
C SER A 371 -45.92 9.30 0.79
N VAL A 372 -46.17 9.49 -0.51
CA VAL A 372 -46.40 10.83 -1.09
C VAL A 372 -47.70 11.47 -0.62
N SER A 373 -48.71 10.66 -0.28
CA SER A 373 -50.05 11.16 0.08
C SER A 373 -50.07 11.99 1.37
N ASP A 374 -49.21 11.65 2.33
CA ASP A 374 -49.14 12.28 3.64
C ASP A 374 -47.71 12.69 4.04
N GLN A 375 -46.76 12.58 3.09
CA GLN A 375 -45.32 12.81 3.28
C GLN A 375 -44.69 11.90 4.36
N ASN A 376 -45.37 10.85 4.79
CA ASN A 376 -44.87 9.97 5.83
C ASN A 376 -43.81 9.00 5.29
N VAL A 377 -43.02 8.42 6.20
CA VAL A 377 -42.07 7.37 5.86
C VAL A 377 -42.41 6.12 6.63
N VAL A 378 -42.62 5.03 5.90
CA VAL A 378 -43.10 3.76 6.45
C VAL A 378 -42.21 2.62 5.99
N LEU A 379 -42.35 1.48 6.65
CA LEU A 379 -41.80 0.22 6.20
C LEU A 379 -42.77 -0.41 5.21
N TRP A 380 -42.27 -0.88 4.07
CA TRP A 380 -43.11 -1.58 3.09
C TRP A 380 -42.32 -2.66 2.36
N GLN A 381 -42.99 -3.73 1.95
CA GLN A 381 -42.39 -4.79 1.14
C GLN A 381 -41.76 -4.22 -0.13
N ASP A 382 -40.57 -4.68 -0.50
CA ASP A 382 -39.91 -4.23 -1.73
C ASP A 382 -40.75 -4.56 -2.98
N HIS A 383 -41.24 -3.53 -3.66
CA HIS A 383 -41.92 -3.59 -4.96
C HIS A 383 -41.15 -2.85 -6.06
N ASN A 384 -39.93 -2.41 -5.75
CA ASN A 384 -39.01 -1.72 -6.64
C ASN A 384 -39.51 -0.35 -7.16
N GLY A 385 -40.49 0.26 -6.49
CA GLY A 385 -40.97 1.61 -6.78
C GLY A 385 -39.93 2.70 -6.52
N GLU A 386 -40.10 3.87 -7.13
CA GLU A 386 -39.18 5.01 -6.96
C GLU A 386 -39.26 5.62 -5.55
N ASN A 387 -40.41 5.54 -4.90
CA ASN A 387 -40.61 5.90 -3.48
C ASN A 387 -39.82 5.02 -2.49
N GLN A 388 -39.24 3.91 -2.94
CA GLN A 388 -38.41 3.01 -2.13
C GLN A 388 -36.90 3.20 -2.37
N LYS A 389 -36.55 4.20 -3.20
CA LYS A 389 -35.17 4.45 -3.63
C LYS A 389 -34.73 5.82 -3.11
N TRP A 390 -33.56 5.83 -2.51
CA TRP A 390 -33.02 7.00 -1.83
C TRP A 390 -31.62 7.33 -2.35
N GLU A 391 -31.39 8.57 -2.78
CA GLU A 391 -30.07 9.06 -3.14
C GLU A 391 -29.32 9.48 -1.87
N PHE A 392 -28.22 8.80 -1.57
CA PHE A 392 -27.30 9.17 -0.51
C PHE A 392 -26.27 10.14 -1.07
N LYS A 393 -26.21 11.34 -0.48
CA LYS A 393 -25.23 12.38 -0.84
C LYS A 393 -24.49 12.84 0.41
N TYR A 394 -23.21 12.49 0.50
CA TYR A 394 -22.35 12.94 1.58
C TYR A 394 -22.04 14.43 1.47
N ASP A 395 -22.20 15.15 2.57
CA ASP A 395 -21.85 16.56 2.72
C ASP A 395 -20.55 16.64 3.54
N GLU A 396 -19.46 17.06 2.88
CA GLU A 396 -18.13 17.13 3.50
C GLU A 396 -18.07 18.19 4.62
N ASN A 397 -18.89 19.25 4.57
CA ASN A 397 -18.88 20.30 5.59
C ASN A 397 -19.66 19.87 6.85
N LYS A 398 -20.75 19.11 6.67
CA LYS A 398 -21.56 18.60 7.79
C LYS A 398 -21.01 17.29 8.36
N HIS A 399 -20.14 16.61 7.63
CA HIS A 399 -19.69 15.24 7.91
C HIS A 399 -20.88 14.27 8.11
N ALA A 400 -21.87 14.36 7.22
CA ALA A 400 -23.12 13.60 7.29
C ALA A 400 -23.75 13.47 5.90
N TYR A 401 -24.73 12.57 5.78
CA TYR A 401 -25.47 12.33 4.55
C TYR A 401 -26.77 13.11 4.53
N GLN A 402 -27.06 13.67 3.37
CA GLN A 402 -28.42 13.93 2.96
C GLN A 402 -28.96 12.71 2.23
N ILE A 403 -30.14 12.24 2.64
CA ILE A 403 -30.82 11.08 2.04
C ILE A 403 -32.04 11.61 1.30
N LYS A 404 -31.98 11.66 -0.03
CA LYS A 404 -33.01 12.28 -0.89
C LYS A 404 -33.94 11.23 -1.47
N SER A 405 -35.21 11.56 -1.61
CA SER A 405 -36.15 10.71 -2.35
C SER A 405 -35.77 10.70 -3.83
N LEU A 406 -35.73 9.52 -4.45
CA LEU A 406 -35.57 9.44 -5.91
C LEU A 406 -36.85 9.86 -6.64
N LEU A 407 -38.02 9.61 -6.04
CA LEU A 407 -39.32 9.98 -6.59
C LEU A 407 -39.53 11.50 -6.65
N ASP A 408 -39.07 12.23 -5.63
CA ASP A 408 -39.05 13.69 -5.62
C ASP A 408 -37.70 14.22 -5.09
N PRO A 409 -36.79 14.64 -5.98
CA PRO A 409 -35.45 15.11 -5.60
C PRO A 409 -35.41 16.36 -4.71
N ASN A 410 -36.54 17.07 -4.56
CA ASN A 410 -36.64 18.19 -3.62
C ASN A 410 -36.88 17.73 -2.19
N VAL A 411 -37.28 16.47 -1.99
CA VAL A 411 -37.62 15.88 -0.69
C VAL A 411 -36.43 15.11 -0.12
N VAL A 412 -36.21 15.29 1.18
CA VAL A 412 -35.21 14.54 1.97
C VAL A 412 -35.87 13.80 3.12
N LEU A 413 -35.29 12.66 3.47
CA LEU A 413 -35.61 11.93 4.69
C LEU A 413 -35.20 12.78 5.89
N ALA A 414 -36.14 13.14 6.75
CA ALA A 414 -35.88 14.08 7.83
C ALA A 414 -36.66 13.74 9.11
N TRP A 415 -36.17 14.29 10.20
CA TRP A 415 -36.89 14.47 11.46
C TRP A 415 -36.73 15.93 11.89
N ASN A 416 -37.71 16.50 12.60
CA ASN A 416 -37.64 17.86 13.12
C ASN A 416 -37.61 17.85 14.65
N ASN A 417 -36.67 18.58 15.25
CA ASN A 417 -36.52 18.64 16.70
C ASN A 417 -37.53 19.57 17.37
N TYR A 418 -38.61 19.00 17.88
CA TYR A 418 -39.55 19.69 18.77
C TYR A 418 -40.07 18.72 19.83
N LYS A 419 -40.63 19.25 20.92
CA LYS A 419 -41.00 18.44 22.08
C LYS A 419 -41.99 17.33 21.69
N GLY A 420 -41.58 16.07 21.90
CA GLY A 420 -42.41 14.89 21.64
C GLY A 420 -42.39 14.40 20.18
N SER A 421 -41.62 15.04 19.29
CA SER A 421 -41.51 14.58 17.91
C SER A 421 -40.69 13.30 17.82
N THR A 422 -41.23 12.30 17.14
CA THR A 422 -40.50 11.06 16.80
C THR A 422 -40.64 10.69 15.34
N ASN A 423 -41.62 11.25 14.62
CA ASN A 423 -41.90 10.83 13.25
C ASN A 423 -40.77 11.17 12.27
N VAL A 424 -40.41 10.23 11.40
CA VAL A 424 -39.56 10.48 10.23
C VAL A 424 -40.46 10.67 9.01
N PHE A 425 -40.16 11.67 8.19
CA PHE A 425 -41.01 12.08 7.08
C PHE A 425 -40.15 12.62 5.93
N GLY A 426 -40.77 12.79 4.76
CA GLY A 426 -40.17 13.50 3.64
C GLY A 426 -40.45 15.01 3.72
N THR A 427 -39.45 15.87 3.53
CA THR A 427 -39.65 17.32 3.50
C THR A 427 -38.63 18.02 2.60
N PRO A 428 -38.89 19.24 2.09
CA PRO A 428 -37.85 20.05 1.47
C PRO A 428 -36.67 20.29 2.42
N ASN A 429 -35.46 20.09 1.93
CA ASN A 429 -34.27 20.29 2.75
C ASN A 429 -34.11 21.77 3.17
N GLN A 430 -34.14 22.02 4.48
CA GLN A 430 -33.92 23.35 5.05
C GLN A 430 -32.48 23.57 5.54
N GLN A 431 -31.56 22.64 5.23
CA GLN A 431 -30.15 22.62 5.65
C GLN A 431 -29.92 22.57 7.18
N LYS A 432 -30.97 22.24 7.94
CA LYS A 432 -30.92 22.05 9.39
C LYS A 432 -30.13 20.79 9.73
N GLU A 433 -29.42 20.78 10.86
CA GLU A 433 -28.64 19.59 11.29
C GLU A 433 -29.52 18.34 11.38
N GLU A 434 -30.75 18.45 11.86
CA GLU A 434 -31.67 17.33 12.00
C GLU A 434 -32.19 16.75 10.66
N HIS A 435 -31.89 17.37 9.52
CA HIS A 435 -32.18 16.86 8.17
C HIS A 435 -31.02 16.03 7.58
N TYR A 436 -29.95 15.83 8.35
CA TYR A 436 -28.78 15.04 7.96
C TYR A 436 -28.61 13.82 8.86
N TRP A 437 -27.95 12.79 8.31
CA TRP A 437 -27.79 11.49 8.94
C TRP A 437 -26.35 11.02 8.95
N ILE A 438 -25.88 10.46 10.06
CA ILE A 438 -24.58 9.81 10.21
C ILE A 438 -24.80 8.30 10.08
N LEU A 439 -24.00 7.63 9.27
CA LEU A 439 -24.06 6.18 9.10
C LEU A 439 -22.99 5.54 9.95
N ASP A 440 -23.41 4.73 10.92
CA ASP A 440 -22.52 4.00 11.81
C ASP A 440 -22.57 2.51 11.43
N LYS A 441 -21.43 1.97 10.96
CA LYS A 441 -21.36 0.59 10.46
C LYS A 441 -21.28 -0.37 11.64
N VAL A 442 -22.25 -1.29 11.75
CA VAL A 442 -22.34 -2.26 12.87
C VAL A 442 -22.03 -3.70 12.47
N SER A 443 -21.95 -3.99 11.17
CA SER A 443 -21.42 -5.25 10.59
C SER A 443 -21.10 -5.02 9.11
N ASP A 444 -20.55 -6.02 8.40
CA ASP A 444 -20.12 -5.90 6.99
C ASP A 444 -21.17 -5.26 6.07
N ASP A 445 -22.47 -5.53 6.32
CA ASP A 445 -23.59 -5.09 5.49
C ASP A 445 -24.63 -4.18 6.20
N HIS A 446 -24.53 -3.95 7.52
CA HIS A 446 -25.57 -3.22 8.28
C HIS A 446 -25.05 -1.95 8.93
N TYR A 447 -25.95 -0.96 8.97
CA TYR A 447 -25.71 0.36 9.50
C TYR A 447 -26.80 0.75 10.51
N ILE A 448 -26.43 1.54 11.50
CA ILE A 448 -27.34 2.37 12.28
C ILE A 448 -27.32 3.77 11.65
N ILE A 449 -28.51 4.29 11.33
CA ILE A 449 -28.68 5.60 10.69
C ILE A 449 -29.03 6.62 11.79
N LYS A 450 -28.04 7.39 12.22
CA LYS A 450 -28.13 8.32 13.36
C LYS A 450 -28.51 9.72 12.88
N ASN A 451 -29.37 10.41 13.61
CA ASN A 451 -29.65 11.81 13.32
C ASN A 451 -28.41 12.67 13.64
N LYS A 452 -28.10 13.65 12.79
CA LYS A 452 -26.91 14.50 12.99
C LYS A 452 -27.04 15.49 14.15
N LEU A 453 -28.24 16.03 14.41
CA LEU A 453 -28.45 16.97 15.53
C LEU A 453 -28.39 16.26 16.89
N ASP A 454 -29.01 15.09 17.01
CA ASP A 454 -28.91 14.23 18.19
C ASP A 454 -28.53 12.79 17.79
N PRO A 455 -27.24 12.45 17.81
CA PRO A 455 -26.76 11.12 17.44
C PRO A 455 -27.24 9.96 18.33
N ASN A 456 -27.90 10.24 19.46
CA ASN A 456 -28.54 9.21 20.27
C ASN A 456 -29.89 8.78 19.68
N LEU A 457 -30.48 9.60 18.80
CA LEU A 457 -31.70 9.32 18.08
C LEU A 457 -31.38 8.71 16.72
N VAL A 458 -31.88 7.50 16.49
CA VAL A 458 -31.57 6.70 15.30
C VAL A 458 -32.86 6.28 14.60
N LEU A 459 -32.77 6.00 13.30
CA LEU A 459 -33.89 5.45 12.54
C LEU A 459 -34.34 4.12 13.17
N ASP A 460 -35.64 3.96 13.37
CA ASP A 460 -36.25 2.88 14.14
C ASP A 460 -37.57 2.48 13.48
N VAL A 461 -37.72 1.18 13.22
CA VAL A 461 -39.01 0.59 12.82
C VAL A 461 -39.89 0.50 14.05
N ASP A 462 -41.02 1.22 14.06
CA ASP A 462 -41.85 1.32 15.25
C ASP A 462 -42.24 -0.06 15.81
N ARG A 463 -41.93 -0.27 17.10
CA ARG A 463 -42.17 -1.52 17.84
C ARG A 463 -41.52 -2.77 17.22
N GLY A 464 -40.59 -2.61 16.28
CA GLY A 464 -40.00 -3.72 15.52
C GLY A 464 -41.02 -4.47 14.65
N ASP A 465 -42.13 -3.83 14.26
CA ASP A 465 -43.20 -4.48 13.51
C ASP A 465 -42.84 -4.61 12.00
N PRO A 466 -42.68 -5.83 11.45
CA PRO A 466 -42.26 -6.04 10.07
C PRO A 466 -43.36 -5.78 9.02
N ASN A 467 -44.58 -5.45 9.41
CA ASN A 467 -45.72 -5.32 8.51
C ASN A 467 -45.67 -4.07 7.61
N ASN A 468 -46.35 -4.14 6.48
CA ASN A 468 -46.50 -2.99 5.58
C ASN A 468 -47.25 -1.85 6.28
N GLY A 469 -46.73 -0.63 6.15
CA GLY A 469 -47.29 0.57 6.76
C GLY A 469 -46.78 0.83 8.18
N THR A 470 -45.91 -0.01 8.75
CA THR A 470 -45.27 0.28 10.03
C THR A 470 -44.52 1.61 9.93
N ASN A 471 -44.72 2.47 10.91
CA ASN A 471 -44.11 3.80 10.90
C ASN A 471 -42.59 3.74 11.07
N ILE A 472 -41.85 4.56 10.33
CA ILE A 472 -40.44 4.83 10.61
C ILE A 472 -40.35 6.06 11.50
N LYS A 473 -39.63 5.93 12.61
CA LYS A 473 -39.46 6.99 13.60
C LYS A 473 -37.99 7.15 13.98
N VAL A 474 -37.70 8.18 14.75
CA VAL A 474 -36.47 8.25 15.54
C VAL A 474 -36.72 7.70 16.94
N ASN A 475 -35.75 6.94 17.46
CA ASN A 475 -35.78 6.40 18.81
C ASN A 475 -34.37 6.42 19.42
N ARG A 476 -34.25 6.33 20.75
CA ARG A 476 -32.94 6.17 21.37
C ARG A 476 -32.30 4.85 20.92
N GLN A 477 -31.02 4.90 20.58
CA GLN A 477 -30.29 3.71 20.17
C GLN A 477 -30.37 2.61 21.24
N HIS A 478 -30.80 1.42 20.84
CA HIS A 478 -30.74 0.23 21.68
C HIS A 478 -29.29 -0.21 21.90
N ASN A 479 -29.04 -0.94 22.99
CA ASN A 479 -27.76 -1.62 23.16
C ASN A 479 -27.54 -2.57 21.96
N LEU A 480 -26.32 -2.63 21.42
CA LEU A 480 -26.00 -3.46 20.24
C LEU A 480 -26.28 -4.96 20.46
N ASN A 481 -26.33 -5.40 21.72
CA ASN A 481 -26.66 -6.77 22.12
C ASN A 481 -28.15 -6.97 22.50
N SER A 482 -29.00 -5.94 22.34
CA SER A 482 -30.43 -6.04 22.64
C SER A 482 -31.17 -6.90 21.61
N VAL A 483 -32.23 -7.59 22.05
CA VAL A 483 -33.16 -8.29 21.14
C VAL A 483 -33.90 -7.34 20.20
N ASP A 484 -34.02 -6.07 20.58
CA ASP A 484 -34.71 -5.03 19.79
C ASP A 484 -33.79 -4.34 18.78
N ILE A 485 -32.48 -4.61 18.81
CA ILE A 485 -31.53 -3.97 17.87
C ILE A 485 -31.86 -4.19 16.38
N PRO A 486 -32.50 -5.30 15.93
CA PRO A 486 -32.87 -5.44 14.52
C PRO A 486 -33.80 -4.32 14.01
N ALA A 487 -34.60 -3.69 14.89
CA ALA A 487 -35.47 -2.57 14.51
C ALA A 487 -34.71 -1.30 14.11
N GLN A 488 -33.42 -1.20 14.46
CA GLN A 488 -32.55 -0.06 14.21
C GLN A 488 -31.38 -0.39 13.26
N LYS A 489 -31.33 -1.62 12.74
CA LYS A 489 -30.31 -2.06 11.78
C LYS A 489 -30.88 -2.06 10.37
N PHE A 490 -30.15 -1.42 9.46
CA PHE A 490 -30.53 -1.34 8.06
C PHE A 490 -29.38 -1.77 7.15
N LYS A 491 -29.70 -2.58 6.15
CA LYS A 491 -28.81 -2.91 5.05
C LYS A 491 -29.02 -1.90 3.92
N LEU A 492 -27.94 -1.42 3.32
CA LEU A 492 -27.99 -0.48 2.20
C LEU A 492 -27.69 -1.22 0.89
N ASN A 493 -28.72 -1.47 0.08
CA ASN A 493 -28.59 -2.13 -1.21
C ASN A 493 -28.42 -1.08 -2.31
N LYS A 494 -27.20 -0.95 -2.86
CA LYS A 494 -26.90 -0.01 -3.94
C LYS A 494 -27.58 -0.42 -5.25
N ILE A 495 -28.19 0.55 -5.94
CA ILE A 495 -28.89 0.37 -7.21
C ILE A 495 -28.07 0.95 -8.37
N SER A 496 -27.55 2.17 -8.21
CA SER A 496 -26.73 2.89 -9.21
C SER A 496 -25.78 3.86 -8.55
#